data_AF-A0A352MBR5-F1
#
_entry.id   AF-A0A352MBR5-F1
#
_cell.length_a   1.000
_cell.length_b   1.000
_cell.length_c   1.000
_cell.angle_alpha   90.00
_cell.angle_beta   90.00
_cell.angle_gamma   90.00
#
_symmetry.space_group_name_H-M   'P 1'
#
loop_
_entity.id
_entity.type
_entity.pdbx_description
1 polymer ?
#
loop_
_entity_poly.entity_id
_entity_poly.type
_entity_poly.pdbx_seq_one_letter_code
_entity_poly.pdbx_strand_id
1 'polypeptide(L)' 'MDGGIDTANAAELVGAGVNVLVAGNSVFSSKDPQETIRRLKKLD' A
#
# COMPACT_ATOMS: atom_id res chain seq x y z
N MET A 1 -2.83 -6.46 -11.15
CA MET A 1 -2.28 -6.96 -9.88
C MET A 1 -0.83 -6.55 -9.85
N ASP A 2 -0.50 -5.53 -9.09
CA ASP A 2 0.90 -5.14 -8.88
C ASP A 2 1.37 -5.69 -7.52
N GLY A 3 2.58 -6.26 -7.50
CA GLY A 3 3.15 -6.95 -6.36
C GLY A 3 4.36 -6.18 -5.85
N GLY A 4 4.42 -5.94 -4.53
CA GLY A 4 5.46 -5.09 -3.94
C GLY A 4 4.99 -3.65 -3.70
N ILE A 5 3.78 -3.52 -3.17
CA ILE A 5 3.20 -2.22 -2.83
C ILE A 5 3.76 -1.71 -1.50
N ASP A 6 4.22 -0.47 -1.45
CA ASP A 6 4.61 0.25 -0.25
C ASP A 6 3.97 1.65 -0.22
N THR A 7 4.24 2.43 0.83
CA THR A 7 3.64 3.76 0.97
C THR A 7 4.16 4.78 -0.05
N ALA A 8 5.21 4.48 -0.81
CA ALA A 8 5.78 5.38 -1.80
C ALA A 8 5.12 5.19 -3.19
N ASN A 9 4.82 3.95 -3.59
CA ASN A 9 4.23 3.66 -4.91
C ASN A 9 2.70 3.55 -4.91
N ALA A 10 2.08 3.34 -3.75
CA ALA A 10 0.66 3.03 -3.70
C ALA A 10 -0.24 4.19 -4.17
N ALA A 11 0.15 5.45 -3.94
CA ALA A 11 -0.60 6.62 -4.41
C ALA A 11 -0.61 6.74 -5.94
N GLU A 12 0.53 6.49 -6.58
CA GLU A 12 0.66 6.54 -8.04
C GLU A 12 -0.19 5.46 -8.72
N LEU A 13 -0.18 4.25 -8.15
CA LEU A 13 -0.96 3.11 -8.67
C LEU A 13 -2.46 3.33 -8.54
N VAL A 14 -2.93 3.94 -7.45
CA VAL A 14 -4.33 4.38 -7.32
C VAL A 14 -4.67 5.40 -8.41
N GLY A 15 -3.81 6.40 -8.62
CA GLY A 15 -3.97 7.40 -9.68
C GLY A 15 -3.97 6.81 -11.10
N ALA A 16 -3.25 5.70 -11.32
CA ALA A 16 -3.25 4.95 -12.57
C ALA A 16 -4.50 4.08 -12.81
N GLY A 17 -5.46 4.09 -11.87
CA GLY A 17 -6.72 3.36 -11.98
C GLY A 17 -6.67 1.93 -11.45
N VAL A 18 -5.67 1.57 -10.64
CA VAL A 18 -5.63 0.25 -10.00
C VAL A 18 -6.73 0.14 -8.95
N ASN A 19 -7.58 -0.88 -9.07
CA ASN A 19 -8.66 -1.12 -8.12
C ASN A 19 -8.26 -1.93 -6.88
N VAL A 20 -7.17 -2.70 -6.96
CA VAL A 20 -6.74 -3.61 -5.89
C VAL A 20 -5.21 -3.60 -5.77
N LEU A 21 -4.73 -3.35 -4.56
CA LEU A 21 -3.32 -3.36 -4.18
C LEU A 21 -3.03 -4.52 -3.23
N VAL A 22 -1.87 -5.17 -3.40
CA VAL A 22 -1.41 -6.26 -2.51
C VAL A 22 -0.10 -5.85 -1.82
N ALA A 23 -0.22 -5.37 -0.59
CA ALA A 23 0.90 -4.95 0.26
C ALA A 23 1.24 -6.06 1.26
N GLY A 24 2.22 -6.90 0.92
CA GLY A 24 2.68 -8.01 1.78
C GLY A 24 3.82 -7.58 2.70
N ASN A 25 5.06 -7.66 2.20
CA ASN A 25 6.26 -7.40 3.00
C ASN A 25 6.26 -6.00 3.63
N SER A 26 5.81 -4.97 2.91
CA SER A 26 5.72 -3.58 3.42
C SER A 26 4.87 -3.44 4.69
N VAL A 27 3.86 -4.30 4.87
CA VAL A 27 3.04 -4.36 6.09
C VAL A 27 3.71 -5.26 7.13
N PHE A 28 4.11 -6.47 6.76
CA PHE A 28 4.64 -7.46 7.71
C PHE A 28 6.02 -7.11 8.27
N SER A 29 6.84 -6.37 7.52
CA SER A 29 8.15 -5.88 7.99
C SER A 29 8.08 -4.51 8.65
N SER A 30 6.89 -3.90 8.75
CA SER A 30 6.72 -2.60 9.40
C SER A 30 6.84 -2.72 10.92
N LYS A 31 7.40 -1.67 11.54
CA LYS A 31 7.42 -1.54 13.01
C LYS A 31 6.02 -1.45 13.61
N ASP A 32 5.07 -0.89 12.85
CA ASP A 32 3.66 -0.83 13.22
C ASP A 32 2.80 -1.18 11.99
N PRO A 33 2.45 -2.47 11.83
CA PRO A 33 1.64 -2.93 10.71
C PRO A 33 0.25 -2.26 10.65
N GLN A 34 -0.35 -1.95 11.81
CA GLN A 34 -1.67 -1.31 11.86
C GLN A 34 -1.61 0.11 11.30
N GLU A 35 -0.57 0.86 11.67
CA GLU A 35 -0.34 2.20 11.14
C GLU A 35 -0.02 2.18 9.64
N THR A 36 0.79 1.23 9.18
CA THR A 36 1.07 1.06 7.74
C THR A 36 -0.22 0.78 6.95
N ILE A 37 -1.09 -0.10 7.45
CA ILE A 37 -2.40 -0.37 6.83
C ILE A 37 -3.27 0.90 6.79
N ARG A 38 -3.29 1.70 7.87
CA ARG A 38 -4.05 2.96 7.90
C ARG A 38 -3.57 3.94 6.83
N ARG A 39 -2.26 4.06 6.64
CA ARG A 39 -1.67 4.91 5.60
C ARG A 39 -2.00 4.43 4.21
N LEU A 40 -1.90 3.12 3.96
CA LEU A 40 -2.27 2.51 2.68
C LEU A 40 -3.77 2.61 2.38
N LYS A 41 -4.63 2.64 3.40
CA LYS A 41 -6.08 2.87 3.24
C LYS A 41 -6.47 4.33 3.02
N LYS A 42 -5.60 5.28 3.41
CA LYS A 42 -5.82 6.73 3.27
C LYS A 42 -5.26 7.31 1.97
N LEU A 43 -4.97 6.45 1.00
CA LEU A 43 -4.58 6.85 -0.35
C LEU A 43 -5.85 7.25 -1.12
N ASP A 44 -6.40 8.41 -0.75
CA ASP A 44 -7.41 9.13 -1.54
C ASP A 44 -6.71 10.21 -2.37
#